data_AF-A0A8S3WSS0-F1
#
_entry.id   AF-A0A8S3WSS0-F1
#
_cell.length_a   1.000
_cell.length_b   1.000
_cell.length_c   1.000
_cell.angle_alpha   90.00
_cell.angle_beta   90.00
_cell.angle_gamma   90.00
#
_symmetry.space_group_name_H-M   'P 1'
#
loop_
_entity.id
_entity.type
_entity.pdbx_description
1 polymer ?
#
loop_
_entity_poly.entity_id
_entity_poly.type
_entity_poly.pdbx_seq_one_letter_code
_entity_poly.pdbx_strand_id
1 'polypeptide(L)'
;MCYPEKLKLLHNKNCGLQLTANGIHYLASPKPTLRVNYVSQLSANGIHYLVSTKPTLRGNYVSQLITNGMYYPMSPKPTLRGNYVSQLSAKQHTLSRESETYTERELRLTAVRERHTLSRESETYTERELRLTADRERHTLSRESETYTERELRLTAVRERHTLSREYKTYTERELCLTADHERHLLSCESETYTEREFCLTADRERHTLSRESETYT
;
A
#
# COMPACT_ATOMS: atom_id res chain seq x y z
N MET A 1 6.64 30.94 -5.72
CA MET A 1 6.69 31.10 -7.19
C MET A 1 7.73 32.16 -7.47
N CYS A 2 8.73 31.89 -8.31
CA CYS A 2 9.80 32.85 -8.59
C CYS A 2 9.41 33.70 -9.82
N TYR A 3 9.06 34.98 -9.62
CA TYR A 3 8.77 35.94 -10.69
C TYR A 3 9.98 36.87 -10.93
N PRO A 4 10.81 36.59 -11.95
CA PRO A 4 11.85 37.51 -12.36
C PRO A 4 11.23 38.62 -13.23
N GLU A 5 10.72 39.67 -12.61
CA GLU A 5 10.38 40.87 -13.36
C GLU A 5 11.66 41.51 -13.92
N LYS A 6 11.79 41.51 -15.25
CA LYS A 6 12.79 42.28 -16.03
C LYS A 6 14.27 41.90 -15.86
N LEU A 7 14.63 40.73 -15.33
CA LEU A 7 16.03 40.29 -15.23
C LEU A 7 16.50 39.55 -16.50
N LYS A 8 17.53 40.10 -17.16
CA LYS A 8 18.22 39.49 -18.33
C LYS A 8 18.99 38.20 -17.99
N LEU A 9 19.39 38.03 -16.72
CA LEU A 9 20.13 36.88 -16.21
C LEU A 9 19.58 36.47 -14.84
N LEU A 10 19.24 35.18 -14.69
CA LEU A 10 18.94 34.58 -13.39
C LEU A 10 19.97 33.47 -13.11
N HIS A 11 20.68 33.63 -12.01
CA HIS A 11 21.78 32.74 -11.63
C HIS A 11 21.64 32.28 -10.19
N ASN A 12 21.91 30.99 -9.95
CA ASN A 12 22.01 30.39 -8.63
C ASN A 12 20.76 30.59 -7.74
N LYS A 13 19.57 30.44 -8.33
CA LYS A 13 18.30 30.45 -7.59
C LYS A 13 17.88 29.03 -7.24
N ASN A 14 17.51 28.84 -5.98
CA ASN A 14 16.84 27.65 -5.48
C ASN A 14 15.36 27.98 -5.34
N CYS A 15 14.52 27.42 -6.21
CA CYS A 15 13.07 27.57 -6.13
C CYS A 15 12.48 26.19 -5.79
N GLY A 16 12.12 25.98 -4.53
CA GLY A 16 11.48 24.76 -4.06
C GLY A 16 10.78 24.99 -2.73
N LEU A 17 9.48 24.67 -2.67
CA LEU A 17 8.61 24.49 -1.50
C LEU A 17 7.16 24.49 -2.00
N GLN A 18 6.54 23.31 -2.12
CA GLN A 18 5.09 23.08 -2.30
C GLN A 18 4.33 24.15 -3.10
N LEU A 19 4.87 24.58 -4.25
CA LEU A 19 4.16 25.55 -5.07
C LEU A 19 3.11 24.78 -5.88
N THR A 20 1.85 25.16 -5.70
CA THR A 20 0.71 24.72 -6.53
C THR A 20 0.78 25.26 -7.97
N ALA A 21 1.94 25.78 -8.40
CA ALA A 21 2.16 26.47 -9.67
C ALA A 21 3.58 26.25 -10.23
N ASN A 22 3.87 26.82 -11.41
CA ASN A 22 5.16 26.76 -12.10
C ASN A 22 6.33 27.26 -11.23
N GLY A 23 7.53 26.67 -11.38
CA GLY A 23 8.71 26.99 -10.57
C GLY A 23 9.35 28.33 -10.88
N ILE A 24 9.92 28.44 -12.08
CA ILE A 24 10.43 29.69 -12.67
C ILE A 24 9.52 30.05 -13.84
N HIS A 25 8.88 31.21 -13.78
CA HIS A 25 7.87 31.62 -14.77
C HIS A 25 8.25 32.95 -15.44
N TYR A 26 8.42 32.94 -16.76
CA TYR A 26 8.65 34.14 -17.57
C TYR A 26 7.44 34.43 -18.48
N LEU A 27 6.85 35.62 -18.33
CA LEU A 27 5.74 36.08 -19.15
C LEU A 27 6.20 36.71 -20.48
N ALA A 28 7.21 37.60 -20.44
CA ALA A 28 7.87 38.15 -21.63
C ALA A 28 9.25 38.75 -21.27
N SER A 29 10.32 38.31 -21.95
CA SER A 29 11.66 38.92 -21.81
C SER A 29 12.47 38.78 -23.11
N PRO A 30 13.17 39.83 -23.57
CA PRO A 30 14.07 39.72 -24.71
C PRO A 30 15.36 38.99 -24.26
N LYS A 31 15.52 37.73 -24.70
CA LYS A 31 16.73 36.89 -24.48
C LYS A 31 17.15 36.65 -23.01
N PRO A 32 16.31 36.03 -22.17
CA PRO A 32 16.68 35.71 -20.80
C PRO A 32 17.71 34.58 -20.76
N THR A 33 18.68 34.69 -19.85
CA THR A 33 19.69 33.66 -19.56
C THR A 33 19.45 33.04 -18.19
N LEU A 34 19.27 31.72 -18.11
CA LEU A 34 19.22 30.98 -16.85
C LEU A 34 20.49 30.17 -16.67
N ARG A 35 21.22 30.41 -15.58
CA ARG A 35 22.44 29.66 -15.26
C ARG A 35 22.39 29.03 -13.89
N VAL A 36 22.60 27.72 -13.80
CA VAL A 36 22.84 27.02 -12.52
C VAL A 36 21.71 27.27 -11.51
N ASN A 37 20.45 27.19 -11.95
CA ASN A 37 19.31 27.26 -11.03
C ASN A 37 18.85 25.85 -10.65
N TYR A 38 18.38 25.68 -9.41
CA TYR A 38 17.82 24.44 -8.89
C TYR A 38 16.33 24.61 -8.64
N VAL A 39 15.52 23.75 -9.25
CA VAL A 39 14.07 23.79 -9.18
C VAL A 39 13.58 22.41 -8.74
N SER A 40 12.81 22.33 -7.66
CA SER A 40 12.31 21.05 -7.11
C SER A 40 10.92 21.18 -6.48
N GLN A 41 10.18 20.07 -6.40
CA GLN A 41 8.90 19.94 -5.67
C GLN A 41 7.76 20.85 -6.20
N LEU A 42 7.34 20.66 -7.45
CA LEU A 42 6.30 21.49 -8.08
C LEU A 42 5.16 20.67 -8.67
N SER A 43 3.93 21.20 -8.59
CA SER A 43 2.73 20.52 -9.08
C SER A 43 2.44 20.69 -10.59
N ALA A 44 3.22 21.50 -11.33
CA ALA A 44 2.98 21.81 -12.75
C ALA A 44 4.26 21.74 -13.61
N ASN A 45 4.85 22.88 -13.99
CA ASN A 45 6.09 22.94 -14.80
C ASN A 45 7.29 23.47 -14.00
N GLY A 46 8.48 22.92 -14.25
CA GLY A 46 9.73 23.37 -13.60
C GLY A 46 10.16 24.77 -14.04
N ILE A 47 10.48 24.90 -15.33
CA ILE A 47 10.80 26.18 -15.96
C ILE A 47 9.83 26.42 -17.12
N HIS A 48 9.10 27.53 -17.07
CA HIS A 48 8.01 27.85 -17.99
C HIS A 48 8.22 29.21 -18.67
N TYR A 49 8.15 29.24 -20.00
CA TYR A 49 8.22 30.46 -20.81
C TYR A 49 7.02 30.57 -21.73
N LEU A 50 6.24 31.65 -21.57
CA LEU A 50 5.10 31.91 -22.45
C LEU A 50 5.56 32.50 -23.79
N VAL A 51 6.32 33.61 -23.80
CA VAL A 51 6.76 34.28 -25.04
C VAL A 51 8.19 34.83 -24.86
N SER A 52 9.18 34.33 -25.61
CA SER A 52 10.59 34.77 -25.52
C SER A 52 11.33 34.66 -26.85
N THR A 53 12.23 35.60 -27.17
CA THR A 53 12.94 35.68 -28.46
C THR A 53 14.21 34.82 -28.58
N LYS A 54 14.23 33.63 -27.97
CA LYS A 54 15.33 32.62 -27.83
C LYS A 54 16.02 32.68 -26.45
N PRO A 55 15.53 31.93 -25.45
CA PRO A 55 16.17 31.85 -24.14
C PRO A 55 17.45 30.99 -24.17
N THR A 56 18.40 31.30 -23.29
CA THR A 56 19.62 30.49 -23.05
C THR A 56 19.55 29.85 -21.68
N LEU A 57 19.60 28.52 -21.62
CA LEU A 57 19.62 27.76 -20.37
C LEU A 57 20.91 26.97 -20.27
N ARG A 58 21.67 27.17 -19.19
CA ARG A 58 22.91 26.46 -18.95
C ARG A 58 23.04 25.97 -17.51
N GLY A 59 23.28 24.68 -17.30
CA GLY A 59 23.58 24.17 -15.96
C GLY A 59 22.39 24.09 -15.00
N ASN A 60 21.14 24.24 -15.45
CA ASN A 60 19.98 24.24 -14.55
C ASN A 60 19.55 22.80 -14.21
N TYR A 61 19.14 22.59 -12.96
CA TYR A 61 18.67 21.31 -12.43
C TYR A 61 17.20 21.42 -12.08
N VAL A 62 16.38 20.54 -12.63
CA VAL A 62 14.93 20.51 -12.41
C VAL A 62 14.53 19.10 -11.97
N SER A 63 13.91 18.95 -10.80
CA SER A 63 13.59 17.63 -10.24
C SER A 63 12.19 17.57 -9.63
N GLN A 64 11.61 16.38 -9.47
CA GLN A 64 10.35 16.14 -8.72
C GLN A 64 9.16 17.00 -9.22
N LEU A 65 8.77 16.80 -10.49
CA LEU A 65 7.66 17.53 -11.11
C LEU A 65 6.55 16.58 -11.57
N ILE A 66 5.32 17.08 -11.56
CA ILE A 66 4.13 16.30 -11.98
C ILE A 66 3.91 16.33 -13.50
N THR A 67 4.17 17.46 -14.19
CA THR A 67 3.79 17.63 -15.61
C THR A 67 4.99 17.79 -16.56
N ASN A 68 5.65 18.95 -16.64
CA ASN A 68 6.79 19.14 -17.57
C ASN A 68 8.03 19.76 -16.92
N GLY A 69 9.21 19.21 -17.22
CA GLY A 69 10.54 19.76 -16.89
C GLY A 69 10.73 21.22 -17.26
N MET A 70 10.70 21.44 -18.56
CA MET A 70 11.14 22.64 -19.24
C MET A 70 10.18 22.87 -20.41
N TYR A 71 9.26 23.83 -20.29
CA TYR A 71 8.13 24.00 -21.21
C TYR A 71 8.10 25.38 -21.88
N TYR A 72 8.05 25.39 -23.23
CA TYR A 72 8.23 26.57 -24.10
C TYR A 72 7.33 26.50 -25.34
N PRO A 73 5.99 26.57 -25.21
CA PRO A 73 5.06 26.23 -26.29
C PRO A 73 5.05 27.26 -27.43
N MET A 74 5.42 28.51 -27.17
CA MET A 74 5.33 29.62 -28.14
C MET A 74 6.66 30.41 -28.28
N SER A 75 7.80 29.81 -27.91
CA SER A 75 9.13 30.44 -28.05
C SER A 75 9.98 29.73 -29.13
N PRO A 76 10.76 30.44 -29.97
CA PRO A 76 11.80 29.84 -30.79
C PRO A 76 12.75 28.96 -29.95
N LYS A 77 13.22 27.85 -30.55
CA LYS A 77 14.04 26.81 -29.90
C LYS A 77 15.14 27.43 -29.00
N PRO A 78 15.18 27.10 -27.70
CA PRO A 78 16.18 27.65 -26.78
C PRO A 78 17.57 27.05 -27.00
N THR A 79 18.60 27.77 -26.55
CA THR A 79 19.96 27.22 -26.45
C THR A 79 20.11 26.49 -25.12
N LEU A 80 20.32 25.18 -25.16
CA LEU A 80 20.43 24.31 -23.97
C LEU A 80 21.86 23.78 -23.83
N ARG A 81 22.49 23.95 -22.65
CA ARG A 81 23.80 23.36 -22.36
C ARG A 81 23.91 22.85 -20.93
N GLY A 82 24.04 21.54 -20.75
CA GLY A 82 24.26 20.92 -19.43
C GLY A 82 23.13 21.17 -18.44
N ASN A 83 21.87 21.21 -18.89
CA ASN A 83 20.71 21.24 -17.99
C ASN A 83 20.28 19.79 -17.70
N TYR A 84 19.78 19.53 -16.49
CA TYR A 84 19.35 18.22 -16.02
C TYR A 84 17.88 18.28 -15.58
N VAL A 85 17.06 17.38 -16.09
CA VAL A 85 15.65 17.23 -15.69
C VAL A 85 15.44 15.80 -15.16
N SER A 86 15.01 15.64 -13.91
CA SER A 86 14.68 14.34 -13.32
C SER A 86 13.20 14.31 -12.87
N GLN A 87 12.33 13.68 -13.66
CA GLN A 87 10.89 13.58 -13.38
C GLN A 87 10.37 12.15 -13.11
N LEU A 88 11.22 11.17 -12.83
CA LEU A 88 10.97 9.88 -13.46
C LEU A 88 10.89 8.63 -12.56
N SER A 89 10.59 8.71 -11.25
CA SER A 89 10.56 7.47 -10.45
C SER A 89 9.24 6.70 -10.55
N ALA A 90 8.10 7.30 -10.20
CA ALA A 90 6.85 6.55 -10.07
C ALA A 90 6.24 6.14 -11.43
N LYS A 91 6.09 7.09 -12.36
CA LYS A 91 5.47 6.83 -13.67
C LYS A 91 6.32 5.93 -14.58
N GLN A 92 7.64 6.04 -14.55
CA GLN A 92 8.48 5.09 -15.30
C GLN A 92 8.47 3.70 -14.67
N HIS A 93 8.40 3.62 -13.34
CA HIS A 93 8.32 2.32 -12.68
C HIS A 93 6.97 1.62 -12.93
N THR A 94 5.85 2.36 -13.03
CA THR A 94 4.57 1.75 -13.46
C THR A 94 4.65 1.29 -14.91
N LEU A 95 5.13 2.13 -15.82
CA LEU A 95 5.29 1.76 -17.24
C LEU A 95 6.25 0.58 -17.41
N SER A 96 7.36 0.55 -16.66
CA SER A 96 8.31 -0.56 -16.66
C SER A 96 7.66 -1.85 -16.20
N ARG A 97 6.82 -1.81 -15.15
CA ARG A 97 6.08 -2.98 -14.65
C ARG A 97 5.03 -3.47 -15.65
N GLU A 98 4.34 -2.56 -16.33
CA GLU A 98 3.35 -2.88 -17.35
C GLU A 98 3.98 -3.48 -18.61
N SER A 99 5.22 -3.13 -18.91
CA SER A 99 5.99 -3.69 -20.03
C SER A 99 6.76 -4.98 -19.70
N GLU A 100 6.70 -5.47 -18.46
CA GLU A 100 7.40 -6.71 -18.09
C GLU A 100 6.86 -7.90 -18.87
N THR A 101 7.78 -8.72 -19.39
CA THR A 101 7.44 -10.07 -19.83
C THR A 101 7.09 -10.96 -18.63
N TYR A 102 6.41 -12.08 -18.89
CA TYR A 102 6.09 -13.05 -17.83
C TYR A 102 7.35 -13.52 -17.07
N THR A 103 8.44 -13.80 -17.79
CA THR A 103 9.70 -14.27 -17.19
C THR A 103 10.38 -13.20 -16.35
N GLU A 104 10.43 -11.95 -16.81
CA GLU A 104 10.95 -10.83 -16.03
C GLU A 104 10.12 -10.58 -14.76
N ARG A 105 8.79 -10.67 -14.88
CA ARG A 105 7.88 -10.56 -13.75
C ARG A 105 8.11 -11.65 -12.71
N GLU A 106 8.26 -12.91 -13.14
CA GLU A 106 8.53 -14.02 -12.23
C GLU A 106 9.92 -13.90 -11.57
N LEU A 107 10.96 -13.49 -12.30
CA LEU A 107 12.28 -13.20 -11.74
C LEU A 107 12.23 -12.06 -10.71
N ARG A 108 11.47 -10.99 -10.98
CA ARG A 108 11.29 -9.91 -10.01
C ARG A 108 10.52 -10.37 -8.77
N LEU A 109 9.45 -11.15 -8.94
CA LEU A 109 8.65 -11.65 -7.82
C LEU A 109 9.42 -12.64 -6.96
N THR A 110 10.20 -13.54 -7.56
CA THR A 110 11.10 -14.46 -6.84
C THR A 110 12.16 -13.69 -6.05
N ALA A 111 12.86 -12.74 -6.67
CA ALA A 111 13.81 -11.88 -5.96
C ALA A 111 13.18 -11.05 -4.82
N VAL A 112 11.92 -10.63 -4.95
CA VAL A 112 11.18 -9.97 -3.85
C VAL A 112 10.87 -10.94 -2.73
N ARG A 113 10.42 -12.16 -3.05
CA ARG A 113 10.14 -13.21 -2.05
C ARG A 113 11.42 -13.58 -1.28
N GLU A 114 12.54 -13.78 -1.98
CA GLU A 114 13.83 -14.12 -1.36
C GLU A 114 14.34 -13.02 -0.42
N ARG A 115 14.24 -11.76 -0.82
CA ARG A 115 14.60 -10.65 0.08
C ARG A 115 13.70 -10.58 1.30
N HIS A 116 12.42 -10.90 1.15
CA HIS A 116 11.48 -10.93 2.25
C HIS A 116 11.79 -12.09 3.20
N THR A 117 12.02 -13.30 2.70
CA THR A 117 12.40 -14.46 3.53
C THR A 117 13.68 -14.18 4.31
N LEU A 118 14.73 -13.67 3.65
CA LEU A 118 15.98 -13.29 4.32
C LEU A 118 15.75 -12.22 5.40
N SER A 119 14.94 -11.20 5.10
CA SER A 119 14.58 -10.19 6.09
C SER A 119 13.86 -10.80 7.30
N ARG A 120 12.93 -11.74 7.09
CA ARG A 120 12.20 -12.43 8.18
C ARG A 120 13.09 -13.32 9.01
N GLU A 121 14.02 -14.03 8.37
CA GLU A 121 14.99 -14.89 9.05
C GLU A 121 15.97 -14.09 9.92
N SER A 122 16.28 -12.86 9.51
CA SER A 122 17.14 -11.95 10.27
C SER A 122 16.43 -11.11 11.34
N GLU A 123 15.10 -11.23 11.49
CA GLU A 123 14.35 -10.43 12.48
C GLU A 123 14.80 -10.75 13.91
N THR A 124 15.03 -9.70 14.70
CA THR A 124 15.10 -9.84 16.15
C THR A 124 13.70 -10.19 16.71
N TYR A 125 13.67 -10.75 17.92
CA TYR A 125 12.40 -11.03 18.61
C TYR A 125 11.49 -9.78 18.69
N THR A 126 12.06 -8.62 19.00
CA THR A 126 11.31 -7.36 19.13
C THR A 126 10.75 -6.88 17.80
N GLU A 127 11.51 -6.98 16.70
CA GLU A 127 11.03 -6.61 15.36
C GLU A 127 9.93 -7.57 14.90
N ARG A 128 10.10 -8.87 15.16
CA ARG A 128 9.09 -9.89 14.87
C ARG A 128 7.79 -9.61 15.61
N GLU A 129 7.84 -9.29 16.91
CA GLU A 129 6.65 -8.98 17.68
C GLU A 129 5.97 -7.69 17.21
N LEU A 130 6.72 -6.60 16.98
CA LEU A 130 6.17 -5.36 16.41
C LEU A 130 5.49 -5.57 15.06
N ARG A 131 6.06 -6.41 14.23
CA ARG A 131 5.47 -6.77 12.95
C ARG A 131 4.19 -7.58 13.12
N LEU A 132 4.20 -8.59 14.00
CA LEU A 132 3.01 -9.41 14.25
C LEU A 132 1.89 -8.61 14.90
N THR A 133 2.19 -7.64 15.78
CA THR A 133 1.18 -6.72 16.32
C THR A 133 0.60 -5.85 15.23
N ALA A 134 1.43 -5.25 14.37
CA ALA A 134 0.95 -4.47 13.22
C ALA A 134 0.12 -5.32 12.23
N ASP A 135 0.50 -6.59 11.98
CA ASP A 135 -0.28 -7.52 11.16
C ASP A 135 -1.65 -7.81 11.78
N ARG A 136 -1.73 -8.02 13.11
CA ARG A 136 -2.99 -8.22 13.83
C ARG A 136 -3.88 -6.98 13.77
N GLU A 137 -3.33 -5.80 14.02
CA GLU A 137 -4.06 -4.52 13.96
C GLU A 137 -4.63 -4.25 12.56
N ARG A 138 -3.86 -4.52 11.51
CA ARG A 138 -4.39 -4.41 10.14
C ARG A 138 -5.53 -5.38 9.87
N HIS A 139 -5.44 -6.61 10.40
CA HIS A 139 -6.51 -7.58 10.27
C HIS A 139 -7.77 -7.21 11.04
N THR A 140 -7.64 -6.63 12.24
CA THR A 140 -8.81 -6.16 13.01
C THR A 140 -9.49 -5.01 12.28
N LEU A 141 -8.73 -4.00 11.85
CA LEU A 141 -9.27 -2.88 11.07
C LEU A 141 -9.93 -3.34 9.77
N SER A 142 -9.30 -4.27 9.04
CA SER A 142 -9.88 -4.85 7.83
C SER A 142 -11.22 -5.53 8.12
N ARG A 143 -11.31 -6.33 9.20
CA ARG A 143 -12.55 -7.02 9.61
C ARG A 143 -13.64 -6.06 10.05
N GLU A 144 -13.29 -4.99 10.75
CA GLU A 144 -14.23 -3.95 11.18
C GLU A 144 -14.79 -3.16 9.99
N SER A 145 -14.00 -3.01 8.92
CA SER A 145 -14.43 -2.36 7.69
C SER A 145 -15.15 -3.26 6.68
N GLU A 146 -15.28 -4.57 6.96
CA GLU A 146 -15.96 -5.51 6.06
C GLU A 146 -17.43 -5.13 5.86
N THR A 147 -17.87 -5.11 4.61
CA THR A 147 -19.29 -5.12 4.30
C THR A 147 -19.91 -6.47 4.69
N TYR A 148 -21.23 -6.53 4.85
CA TYR A 148 -21.94 -7.77 5.14
C TYR A 148 -21.61 -8.88 4.11
N THR A 149 -21.57 -8.54 2.82
CA THR A 149 -21.28 -9.50 1.75
C THR A 149 -19.84 -10.02 1.81
N GLU A 150 -18.86 -9.16 2.08
CA GLU A 150 -17.46 -9.58 2.27
C GLU A 150 -17.30 -10.49 3.49
N ARG A 151 -17.98 -10.15 4.59
CA ARG A 151 -18.00 -10.96 5.82
C ARG A 151 -18.57 -12.35 5.57
N GLU A 152 -19.69 -12.45 4.86
CA GLU A 152 -20.30 -13.74 4.50
C GLU A 152 -19.38 -14.56 3.59
N LEU A 153 -18.80 -13.95 2.54
CA LEU A 153 -17.83 -14.63 1.67
C LEU A 153 -16.60 -15.15 2.43
N ARG A 154 -16.10 -14.39 3.40
CA ARG A 154 -15.00 -14.85 4.26
C ARG A 154 -15.43 -16.01 5.14
N LEU A 155 -16.63 -15.95 5.75
CA LEU A 155 -17.14 -17.01 6.61
C LEU A 155 -17.43 -18.29 5.83
N THR A 156 -17.97 -18.22 4.62
CA THR A 156 -18.17 -19.38 3.75
C THR A 156 -16.83 -20.02 3.38
N ALA A 157 -15.85 -19.22 2.94
CA ALA A 157 -14.51 -19.72 2.62
C ALA A 157 -13.82 -20.38 3.83
N VAL A 158 -14.00 -19.84 5.04
CA VAL A 158 -13.48 -20.45 6.28
C VAL A 158 -14.16 -21.79 6.57
N ARG A 159 -15.50 -21.87 6.42
CA ARG A 159 -16.25 -23.12 6.62
C ARG A 159 -15.81 -24.18 5.62
N GLU A 160 -15.69 -23.85 4.34
CA GLU A 160 -15.22 -24.75 3.27
C GLU A 160 -13.80 -25.26 3.51
N ARG A 161 -12.88 -24.37 3.92
CA ARG A 161 -11.54 -24.81 4.29
C ARG A 161 -11.54 -25.78 5.46
N HIS A 162 -12.41 -25.56 6.44
CA HIS A 162 -12.51 -26.41 7.61
C HIS A 162 -13.14 -27.77 7.27
N THR A 163 -14.14 -27.82 6.39
CA THR A 163 -14.69 -29.10 5.91
C THR A 163 -13.63 -29.88 5.15
N LEU A 164 -12.94 -29.25 4.19
CA LEU A 164 -11.84 -29.89 3.46
C LEU A 164 -10.73 -30.36 4.40
N SER A 165 -10.31 -29.53 5.36
CA SER A 165 -9.30 -29.94 6.33
C SER A 165 -9.74 -31.15 7.17
N ARG A 166 -11.02 -31.26 7.52
CA ARG A 166 -11.54 -32.44 8.24
C ARG A 166 -11.57 -33.70 7.38
N GLU A 167 -11.85 -33.57 6.08
CA GLU A 167 -11.87 -34.69 5.14
C GLU A 167 -10.48 -35.29 4.92
N TYR A 168 -9.45 -34.45 4.83
CA TYR A 168 -8.07 -34.89 4.60
C TYR A 168 -7.28 -35.18 5.88
N LYS A 169 -7.89 -35.08 7.07
CA LYS A 169 -7.23 -35.44 8.33
C LYS A 169 -6.92 -36.93 8.35
N THR A 170 -5.69 -37.25 8.74
CA THR A 170 -5.32 -38.62 9.07
C THR A 170 -6.05 -39.10 10.33
N TYR A 171 -6.14 -40.42 10.51
CA TYR A 171 -6.76 -41.01 11.70
C TYR A 171 -6.11 -40.49 12.99
N THR A 172 -4.77 -40.43 13.04
CA THR A 172 -4.01 -39.92 14.19
C THR A 172 -4.31 -38.46 14.50
N GLU A 173 -4.40 -37.60 13.48
CA GLU A 173 -4.75 -36.18 13.68
C GLU A 173 -6.20 -36.01 14.15
N ARG A 174 -7.10 -36.90 13.73
CA ARG A 174 -8.49 -36.91 14.19
C ARG A 174 -8.59 -37.27 15.66
N GLU A 175 -7.91 -38.33 16.09
CA GLU A 175 -7.89 -38.76 17.50
C GLU A 175 -7.26 -37.69 18.40
N LEU A 176 -6.16 -37.06 17.97
CA LEU A 176 -5.55 -35.94 18.70
C LEU A 176 -6.50 -34.74 18.83
N CYS A 177 -7.28 -34.46 17.78
CA CYS A 177 -8.27 -33.38 17.84
C CYS A 177 -9.41 -33.72 18.79
N LEU A 178 -9.93 -34.95 18.77
CA LEU A 178 -11.03 -35.37 19.64
C LEU A 178 -10.61 -35.39 21.11
N THR A 179 -9.41 -35.89 21.40
CA THR A 179 -8.84 -35.88 22.76
C THR A 179 -8.64 -34.45 23.26
N ALA A 180 -8.04 -33.57 22.45
CA ALA A 180 -7.89 -32.16 22.81
C ALA A 180 -9.24 -31.45 22.97
N ASP A 181 -10.25 -31.76 22.15
CA ASP A 181 -11.60 -31.20 22.28
C ASP A 181 -12.27 -31.66 23.58
N HIS A 182 -12.12 -32.95 23.93
CA HIS A 182 -12.61 -33.51 25.18
C HIS A 182 -11.93 -32.88 26.40
N GLU A 183 -10.61 -32.76 26.40
CA GLU A 183 -9.86 -32.09 27.47
C GLU A 183 -10.29 -30.64 27.66
N ARG A 184 -10.45 -29.88 26.56
CA ARG A 184 -10.95 -28.50 26.63
C ARG A 184 -12.36 -28.43 27.21
N HIS A 185 -13.23 -29.39 26.86
CA HIS A 185 -14.57 -29.47 27.43
C HIS A 185 -14.51 -29.74 28.95
N LEU A 186 -13.70 -30.69 29.39
CA LEU A 186 -13.53 -30.98 30.82
C LEU A 186 -13.02 -29.77 31.59
N LEU A 187 -11.99 -29.08 31.07
CA LEU A 187 -11.46 -27.86 31.66
C LEU A 187 -12.51 -26.74 31.70
N SER A 188 -13.31 -26.60 30.63
CA SER A 188 -14.44 -25.66 30.61
C SER A 188 -15.40 -25.96 31.75
N CYS A 189 -15.87 -27.20 31.87
CA CYS A 189 -16.78 -27.62 32.93
C CYS A 189 -16.21 -27.45 34.35
N GLU A 190 -14.91 -27.66 34.53
CA GLU A 190 -14.26 -27.46 35.82
C GLU A 190 -14.17 -25.98 36.21
N SER A 191 -14.02 -25.10 35.21
CA SER A 191 -13.96 -23.65 35.40
C SER A 191 -15.32 -22.94 35.41
N GLU A 192 -16.42 -23.67 35.17
CA GLU A 192 -17.76 -23.10 35.10
C GLU A 192 -18.19 -22.47 36.43
N THR A 193 -18.72 -21.26 36.33
CA THR A 193 -19.43 -20.63 37.44
C THR A 193 -20.77 -21.33 37.67
N TYR A 194 -21.32 -21.20 38.88
CA TYR A 194 -22.64 -21.75 39.21
C TYR A 194 -23.73 -21.31 38.22
N THR A 195 -23.72 -20.04 37.81
CA THR A 195 -24.71 -19.48 36.88
C THR A 195 -24.58 -20.06 35.48
N GLU A 196 -23.36 -20.28 35.00
CA GLU A 196 -23.13 -20.91 33.68
C GLU A 196 -23.58 -22.36 33.69
N ARG A 197 -23.27 -23.09 34.78
CA ARG A 197 -23.68 -24.48 34.96
C ARG A 197 -25.20 -24.63 34.97
N GLU A 198 -25.91 -23.80 35.73
CA GLU A 198 -27.38 -23.83 35.77
C GLU A 198 -28.00 -23.48 34.41
N PHE A 199 -27.40 -22.55 33.67
CA PHE A 199 -27.82 -22.24 32.31
C PHE A 199 -27.67 -23.45 31.36
N CYS A 200 -26.52 -24.12 31.38
CA CYS A 200 -26.28 -25.33 30.58
C CYS A 200 -27.26 -26.45 30.94
N LEU A 201 -27.47 -26.72 32.23
CA LEU A 201 -28.41 -27.75 32.69
C LEU A 201 -29.86 -27.43 32.27
N THR A 202 -30.24 -26.15 32.29
CA THR A 202 -31.56 -25.71 31.85
C THR A 202 -31.72 -25.92 30.34
N ALA A 203 -30.72 -25.50 29.55
CA ALA A 203 -30.72 -25.72 28.11
C ALA A 203 -30.74 -27.22 27.75
N ASP A 204 -30.03 -28.07 28.50
CA ASP A 204 -30.08 -29.53 28.32
C ASP A 204 -31.47 -30.11 28.58
N ARG A 205 -32.12 -29.68 29.67
CA ARG A 205 -33.49 -30.08 29.99
C ARG A 205 -34.45 -29.68 28.87
N GLU A 206 -34.36 -28.45 28.37
CA GLU A 206 -35.17 -27.94 27.25
C GLU A 206 -34.92 -28.71 25.94
N ARG A 207 -33.66 -29.05 25.63
CA ARG A 207 -33.36 -29.89 24.46
C ARG A 207 -33.97 -31.28 24.59
N HIS A 208 -33.91 -31.87 25.78
CA HIS A 208 -34.52 -33.17 26.04
C HIS A 208 -36.05 -33.13 25.93
N THR A 209 -36.71 -32.08 26.41
CA THR A 209 -38.17 -31.93 26.25
C THR A 209 -38.54 -31.82 24.78
N LEU A 210 -37.85 -30.96 24.02
CA LEU A 210 -38.09 -30.77 22.58
C LEU A 210 -37.85 -32.06 21.77
N SER A 211 -36.80 -32.82 22.08
CA SER A 211 -36.52 -34.12 21.43
C SER A 211 -37.68 -35.09 21.65
N ARG A 212 -38.13 -35.23 22.90
CA ARG A 212 -39.25 -36.12 23.24
C ARG A 212 -40.55 -35.69 22.59
N GLU A 213 -40.81 -34.39 22.53
CA GLU A 213 -41.97 -33.86 21.81
C GLU A 213 -41.88 -34.21 20.32
N SER A 214 -40.74 -34.00 19.67
CA SER A 214 -40.56 -34.33 18.25
C SER A 214 -40.74 -35.82 17.93
N GLU A 215 -40.34 -36.72 18.82
CA GLU A 215 -40.54 -38.17 18.71
C GLU A 215 -42.01 -38.58 18.88
N THR A 216 -42.80 -37.80 19.60
CA THR A 216 -44.25 -38.06 19.78
C THR A 216 -45.12 -37.55 18.64
N TYR A 217 -44.58 -36.72 17.73
CA TYR A 217 -45.29 -36.13 16.58
C TYR A 217 -44.95 -36.78 15.22
N THR A 218 -44.18 -37.88 15.22
CA THR A 218 -43.91 -38.74 14.04
C THR A 218 -44.70 -40.04 14.11
#